data_AF-A0A804HL80-F1
#
_entry.id   AF-A0A804HL80-F1
#
_cell.length_a   1.000
_cell.length_b   1.000
_cell.length_c   1.000
_cell.angle_alpha   90.00
_cell.angle_beta   90.00
_cell.angle_gamma   90.00
#
_symmetry.space_group_name_H-M   'P 1'
#
loop_
_entity.id
_entity.type
_entity.pdbx_description
1 polymer ?
#
loop_
_entity_poly.entity_id
_entity_poly.type
_entity_poly.pdbx_seq_one_letter_code
_entity_poly.pdbx_strand_id
1 'polypeptide(L)'
;MDKILEGLVSSSHPLPLKRVIVRKVVESAEHWLDEAQCEAMFDLTTRLILEGQDPFQRQVGHQVLEAYARYHRPEFESFFNKTFVLGLLHQGYHSLDRKDVAILDYIHNGLKLIMSCPSVLDLFSLLQVEVLRMVCERPEPQLCARLSDLLTDFVQCIPKGKLSITFCQQLVRTIGHFQCVSTQERELREYVSQVTKVSNLLQNIWKAEPATLLPSLQEVFASISSTDASFEPSVALASLVQHIPLQMITVLIRSLTTDPNVKDND
;
A
#
# COMPACT_ATOMS: atom_id res chain seq x y z
N MET A 1 22.85 11.31 18.35
CA MET A 1 23.26 11.67 16.96
C MET A 1 22.10 12.32 16.19
N ASP A 2 20.88 12.11 16.65
CA ASP A 2 19.62 12.75 16.23
C ASP A 2 19.72 14.29 16.14
N LYS A 3 20.21 14.99 17.18
CA LYS A 3 20.31 16.47 17.14
C LYS A 3 21.29 17.00 16.10
N ILE A 4 22.37 16.27 15.84
CA ILE A 4 23.31 16.60 14.77
C ILE A 4 22.61 16.43 13.41
N LEU A 5 21.88 15.34 13.23
CA LEU A 5 21.14 15.08 12.00
C LEU A 5 20.05 16.15 11.77
N GLU A 6 19.29 16.51 12.81
CA GLU A 6 18.24 17.54 12.77
C GLU A 6 18.80 18.92 12.38
N GLY A 7 19.92 19.32 12.99
CA GLY A 7 20.61 20.56 12.61
C GLY A 7 21.17 20.50 11.18
N LEU A 8 21.65 19.33 10.74
CA LEU A 8 22.22 19.17 9.41
C LEU A 8 21.17 19.30 8.30
N VAL A 9 20.02 18.63 8.43
CA VAL A 9 18.99 18.62 7.39
C VAL A 9 18.38 20.00 7.20
N SER A 10 18.25 20.77 8.28
CA SER A 10 17.77 22.17 8.27
C SER A 10 18.83 23.20 7.86
N SER A 11 20.12 22.84 7.86
CA SER A 11 21.20 23.75 7.47
C SER A 11 21.23 24.08 5.96
N SER A 12 21.96 25.14 5.60
CA SER A 12 22.27 25.51 4.21
C SER A 12 23.67 25.04 3.75
N HIS A 13 24.25 24.05 4.44
CA HIS A 13 25.57 23.52 4.07
C HIS A 13 25.59 22.88 2.68
N PRO A 14 26.74 22.92 1.97
CA PRO A 14 26.88 22.26 0.67
C PRO A 14 26.53 20.77 0.72
N LEU A 15 25.85 20.28 -0.32
CA LEU A 15 25.39 18.90 -0.40
C LEU A 15 26.51 17.85 -0.18
N PRO A 16 27.75 18.02 -0.68
CA PRO A 16 28.84 17.08 -0.38
C PRO A 16 29.15 16.99 1.12
N LEU A 17 29.13 18.12 1.83
CA LEU A 17 29.34 18.15 3.28
C LEU A 17 28.20 17.46 4.01
N LYS A 18 26.94 17.75 3.62
CA LYS A 18 25.78 17.06 4.19
C LYS A 18 25.89 15.54 4.03
N ARG A 19 26.26 15.05 2.84
CA ARG A 19 26.43 13.61 2.57
C ARG A 19 27.51 12.96 3.42
N VAL A 20 28.63 13.63 3.66
CA VAL A 20 29.69 13.11 4.54
C VAL A 20 29.21 13.01 5.99
N ILE A 21 28.48 14.00 6.48
CA ILE A 21 27.96 13.98 7.85
C ILE A 21 26.85 12.91 7.98
N VAL A 22 25.93 12.80 7.01
CA VAL A 22 24.93 11.72 6.98
C VAL A 22 25.61 10.35 7.02
N ARG A 23 26.70 10.14 6.28
CA ARG A 23 27.46 8.89 6.33
C ARG A 23 27.96 8.59 7.75
N LYS A 24 28.52 9.57 8.45
CA LYS A 24 28.93 9.41 9.86
C LYS A 24 27.77 9.11 10.79
N VAL A 25 26.60 9.69 10.54
CA VAL A 25 25.37 9.37 11.30
C VAL A 25 24.96 7.91 11.06
N VAL A 26 25.02 7.44 9.82
CA VAL A 26 24.77 6.02 9.49
C VAL A 26 25.78 5.10 10.17
N GLU A 27 27.08 5.41 10.09
CA GLU A 27 28.15 4.64 10.75
C GLU A 27 27.98 4.59 12.28
N SER A 28 27.38 5.62 12.89
CA SER A 28 27.16 5.64 14.34
C SER A 28 26.11 4.65 14.84
N ALA A 29 25.31 4.04 13.94
CA ALA A 29 24.40 2.95 14.27
C ALA A 29 25.13 1.66 14.67
N GLU A 30 26.43 1.53 14.38
CA GLU A 30 27.21 0.33 14.71
C GLU A 30 27.63 0.29 16.19
N HIS A 31 27.39 1.36 16.94
CA HIS A 31 27.77 1.46 18.33
C HIS A 31 26.63 1.01 19.25
N TRP A 32 26.98 0.62 20.48
CA TRP A 32 25.98 0.41 21.51
C TRP A 32 25.28 1.73 21.84
N LEU A 33 23.95 1.71 21.82
CA LEU A 33 23.07 2.83 22.14
C LEU A 33 22.05 2.37 23.17
N ASP A 34 21.62 3.29 24.02
CA ASP A 34 20.48 3.04 24.92
C ASP A 34 19.13 3.17 24.19
N GLU A 35 18.06 2.70 24.83
CA GLU A 35 16.71 2.69 24.27
C GLU A 35 16.25 4.10 23.85
N ALA A 36 16.53 5.11 24.66
CA ALA A 36 16.11 6.48 24.41
C ALA A 36 16.84 7.09 23.20
N GLN A 37 18.11 6.75 23.00
CA GLN A 37 18.89 7.17 21.83
C GLN A 37 18.37 6.54 20.54
N CYS A 38 17.95 5.26 20.59
CA CYS A 38 17.33 4.57 19.46
C CYS A 38 15.97 5.18 19.12
N GLU A 39 15.09 5.33 20.12
CA GLU A 39 13.75 5.92 19.96
C GLU A 39 13.81 7.33 19.36
N ALA A 40 14.69 8.20 19.89
CA ALA A 40 14.87 9.55 19.36
C ALA A 40 15.32 9.57 17.90
N MET A 41 16.14 8.59 17.48
CA MET A 41 16.54 8.48 16.08
C MET A 41 15.40 7.96 15.19
N PHE A 42 14.62 6.99 15.67
CA PHE A 42 13.45 6.48 14.97
C PHE A 42 12.38 7.55 14.78
N ASP A 43 12.09 8.35 15.81
CA ASP A 43 11.18 9.50 15.71
C ASP A 43 11.64 10.50 14.66
N LEU A 44 12.90 10.91 14.73
CA LEU A 44 13.45 11.89 13.78
C LEU A 44 13.41 11.37 12.35
N THR A 45 13.86 10.13 12.12
CA THR A 45 13.92 9.56 10.78
C THR A 45 12.54 9.27 10.21
N THR A 46 11.58 8.85 11.03
CA THR A 46 10.16 8.73 10.66
C THR A 46 9.61 10.07 10.18
N ARG A 47 9.84 11.15 10.96
CA ARG A 47 9.44 12.49 10.57
C ARG A 47 10.11 12.95 9.27
N LEU A 48 11.39 12.64 9.07
CA LEU A 48 12.08 13.00 7.83
C LEU A 48 11.55 12.24 6.61
N ILE A 49 11.13 10.98 6.76
CA ILE A 49 10.55 10.18 5.68
C ILE A 49 9.17 10.72 5.31
N LEU A 50 8.33 10.98 6.31
CA LEU A 50 6.93 11.36 6.09
C LEU A 50 6.76 12.86 5.79
N GLU A 51 7.49 13.74 6.47
CA GLU A 51 7.33 15.20 6.37
C GLU A 51 8.56 15.95 5.83
N GLY A 52 9.55 15.21 5.31
CA GLY A 52 10.74 15.81 4.71
C GLY A 52 10.37 16.77 3.58
N GLN A 53 10.92 17.98 3.61
CA GLN A 53 10.52 19.07 2.70
C GLN A 53 11.02 18.88 1.26
N ASP A 54 12.07 18.08 1.09
CA ASP A 54 12.68 17.79 -0.20
C ASP A 54 13.06 16.29 -0.31
N PRO A 55 13.33 15.80 -1.54
CA PRO A 55 13.73 14.41 -1.74
C PRO A 55 15.00 14.00 -0.98
N PHE A 56 15.91 14.94 -0.70
CA PHE A 56 17.13 14.65 0.04
C PHE A 56 16.82 14.33 1.50
N GLN A 57 15.97 15.11 2.17
CA GLN A 57 15.58 14.85 3.56
C GLN A 57 14.90 13.48 3.71
N ARG A 58 13.95 13.16 2.83
CA ARG A 58 13.27 11.85 2.83
C ARG A 58 14.24 10.70 2.62
N GLN A 59 15.17 10.86 1.66
CA GLN A 59 16.21 9.86 1.40
C GLN A 59 17.15 9.67 2.60
N VAL A 60 17.52 10.74 3.30
CA VAL A 60 18.34 10.67 4.51
C VAL A 60 17.59 9.95 5.63
N GLY A 61 16.30 10.25 5.81
CA GLY A 61 15.44 9.53 6.75
C GLY A 61 15.46 8.03 6.51
N HIS A 62 15.27 7.59 5.26
CA HIS A 62 15.34 6.17 4.90
C HIS A 62 16.71 5.54 5.20
N GLN A 63 17.82 6.18 4.80
CA GLN A 63 19.16 5.63 4.99
C GLN A 63 19.51 5.43 6.47
N VAL A 64 19.18 6.42 7.30
CA VAL A 64 19.47 6.38 8.72
C VAL A 64 18.52 5.39 9.42
N LEU A 65 17.23 5.40 9.09
CA LEU A 65 16.27 4.44 9.66
C LEU A 65 16.69 2.99 9.39
N GLU A 66 17.04 2.67 8.14
CA GLU A 66 17.44 1.32 7.75
C GLU A 66 18.71 0.86 8.49
N ALA A 67 19.69 1.74 8.65
CA ALA A 67 20.89 1.45 9.43
C ALA A 67 20.55 1.20 10.90
N TYR A 68 19.83 2.11 11.54
CA TYR A 68 19.50 1.98 12.97
C TYR A 68 18.61 0.77 13.24
N ALA A 69 17.58 0.51 12.43
CA ALA A 69 16.72 -0.66 12.58
C ALA A 69 17.46 -1.98 12.32
N ARG A 70 18.55 -1.96 11.53
CA ARG A 70 19.40 -3.13 11.31
C ARG A 70 20.23 -3.48 12.54
N TYR A 71 20.86 -2.50 13.18
CA TYR A 71 21.74 -2.71 14.33
C TYR A 71 20.99 -2.74 15.68
N HIS A 72 19.85 -2.05 15.78
CA HIS A 72 19.00 -1.92 16.97
C HIS A 72 17.59 -2.44 16.69
N ARG A 73 17.54 -3.71 16.27
CA ARG A 73 16.30 -4.36 15.82
C ARG A 73 15.25 -4.52 16.93
N PRO A 74 15.59 -4.94 18.17
CA PRO A 74 14.61 -5.02 19.26
C PRO A 74 13.99 -3.65 19.59
N GLU A 75 14.78 -2.59 19.55
CA GLU A 75 14.32 -1.22 19.80
C GLU A 75 13.39 -0.76 18.67
N PHE A 76 13.72 -1.08 17.41
CA PHE A 76 12.84 -0.79 16.28
C PHE A 76 11.54 -1.61 16.31
N GLU A 77 11.59 -2.87 16.74
CA GLU A 77 10.38 -3.69 16.96
C GLU A 77 9.46 -3.08 18.02
N SER A 78 10.02 -2.54 19.11
CA SER A 78 9.27 -1.83 20.13
C SER A 78 8.64 -0.53 19.59
N PHE A 79 9.40 0.22 18.80
CA PHE A 79 8.94 1.47 18.16
C PHE A 79 7.83 1.20 17.11
N PHE A 80 8.08 0.28 16.17
CA PHE A 80 7.18 -0.08 15.08
C PHE A 80 6.16 -1.15 15.52
N ASN A 81 5.41 -0.84 16.59
CA ASN A 81 4.42 -1.74 17.18
C ASN A 81 3.01 -1.58 16.58
N LYS A 82 2.09 -2.47 16.96
CA LYS A 82 0.68 -2.48 16.52
C LYS A 82 -0.02 -1.13 16.71
N THR A 83 0.16 -0.50 17.87
CA THR A 83 -0.51 0.75 18.22
C THR A 83 -0.05 1.87 17.29
N PHE A 84 1.25 1.94 17.03
CA PHE A 84 1.81 2.93 16.13
C PHE A 84 1.33 2.73 14.68
N VAL A 85 1.40 1.51 14.15
CA VAL A 85 0.93 1.20 12.79
C VAL A 85 -0.56 1.47 12.62
N LEU A 86 -1.39 1.09 13.60
CA LEU A 86 -2.81 1.40 13.58
C LEU A 86 -3.07 2.91 13.64
N GLY A 87 -2.26 3.62 14.45
CA GLY A 87 -2.28 5.07 14.57
C GLY A 87 -2.12 5.76 13.21
N LEU A 88 -1.09 5.35 12.48
CA LEU A 88 -0.81 5.83 11.13
C LEU A 88 -1.99 5.58 10.16
N LEU A 89 -2.60 4.39 10.19
CA LEU A 89 -3.68 3.99 9.28
C LEU A 89 -5.04 4.63 9.60
N HIS A 90 -5.23 5.13 10.83
CA HIS A 90 -6.50 5.69 11.28
C HIS A 90 -6.47 7.21 11.42
N GLN A 91 -5.38 7.77 11.94
CA GLN A 91 -5.23 9.20 12.20
C GLN A 91 -4.25 9.90 11.25
N GLY A 92 -3.44 9.16 10.51
CA GLY A 92 -2.37 9.75 9.70
C GLY A 92 -1.11 10.03 10.52
N TYR A 93 -0.29 10.97 10.05
CA TYR A 93 0.93 11.38 10.75
C TYR A 93 1.15 12.87 10.61
N HIS A 94 1.01 13.61 11.72
CA HIS A 94 1.16 15.06 11.76
C HIS A 94 0.30 15.76 10.68
N SER A 95 0.93 16.32 9.63
CA SER A 95 0.24 16.99 8.52
C SER A 95 -0.32 16.04 7.45
N LEU A 96 0.11 14.77 7.45
CA LEU A 96 -0.34 13.76 6.49
C LEU A 96 -1.66 13.12 6.92
N ASP A 97 -2.59 13.04 5.98
CA ASP A 97 -3.82 12.29 6.12
C ASP A 97 -3.56 10.77 6.08
N ARG A 98 -4.41 9.98 6.73
CA ARG A 98 -4.37 8.50 6.76
C ARG A 98 -4.37 7.82 5.38
N LYS A 99 -4.84 8.51 4.33
CA LYS A 99 -4.85 8.05 2.93
C LYS A 99 -3.61 8.47 2.14
N ASP A 100 -2.68 9.20 2.76
CA ASP A 100 -1.42 9.57 2.10
C ASP A 100 -0.59 8.32 1.77
N VAL A 101 -0.10 8.26 0.53
CA VAL A 101 0.66 7.11 0.02
C VAL A 101 1.99 6.92 0.76
N ALA A 102 2.57 7.99 1.30
CA ALA A 102 3.81 7.94 2.06
C ALA A 102 3.67 7.12 3.35
N ILE A 103 2.48 7.13 3.96
CA ILE A 103 2.20 6.32 5.16
C ILE A 103 2.25 4.84 4.82
N LEU A 104 1.59 4.43 3.73
CA LEU A 104 1.56 3.03 3.34
C LEU A 104 2.94 2.54 2.85
N ASP A 105 3.69 3.39 2.15
CA ASP A 105 5.08 3.14 1.77
C ASP A 105 5.99 3.01 3.02
N TYR A 106 5.78 3.83 4.05
CA TYR A 106 6.50 3.73 5.32
C TYR A 106 6.19 2.43 6.06
N ILE A 107 4.90 2.05 6.16
CA ILE A 107 4.50 0.78 6.77
C ILE A 107 5.09 -0.40 6.00
N HIS A 108 5.07 -0.35 4.66
CA HIS A 108 5.68 -1.36 3.81
C HIS A 108 7.18 -1.50 4.10
N ASN A 109 7.90 -0.38 4.26
CA ASN A 109 9.31 -0.39 4.63
C ASN A 109 9.53 -0.95 6.04
N GLY A 110 8.74 -0.53 7.03
CA GLY A 110 8.81 -1.02 8.40
C GLY A 110 8.63 -2.54 8.49
N LEU A 111 7.68 -3.12 7.74
CA LEU A 111 7.50 -4.58 7.66
C LEU A 111 8.75 -5.31 7.17
N LYS A 112 9.49 -4.75 6.19
CA LYS A 112 10.77 -5.33 5.73
C LYS A 112 11.81 -5.31 6.83
N LEU A 113 11.87 -4.22 7.60
CA LEU A 113 12.83 -4.06 8.68
C LEU A 113 12.54 -5.00 9.85
N ILE A 114 11.28 -5.30 10.18
CA ILE A 114 10.91 -6.18 11.29
C ILE A 114 10.56 -7.62 10.87
N MET A 115 10.71 -8.01 9.60
CA MET A 115 10.22 -9.32 9.10
C MET A 115 10.79 -10.56 9.83
N SER A 116 11.93 -10.41 10.50
CA SER A 116 12.58 -11.46 11.30
C SER A 116 12.20 -11.44 12.77
N CYS A 117 11.31 -10.54 13.20
CA CYS A 117 10.95 -10.33 14.60
C CYS A 117 9.58 -10.97 14.90
N PRO A 118 9.33 -11.44 16.15
CA PRO A 118 8.08 -12.12 16.49
C PRO A 118 6.82 -11.26 16.29
N SER A 119 6.90 -9.95 16.55
CA SER A 119 5.77 -9.01 16.42
C SER A 119 5.18 -8.94 15.01
N VAL A 120 5.92 -9.37 13.98
CA VAL A 120 5.46 -9.28 12.59
C VAL A 120 4.20 -10.11 12.34
N LEU A 121 4.04 -11.27 12.99
CA LEU A 121 2.86 -12.14 12.86
C LEU A 121 1.58 -11.42 13.30
N ASP A 122 1.79 -10.63 14.34
CA ASP A 122 0.80 -9.87 15.06
C ASP A 122 0.38 -8.65 14.22
N LEU A 123 1.34 -8.02 13.54
CA LEU A 123 1.10 -6.97 12.54
C LEU A 123 0.45 -7.50 11.26
N PHE A 124 0.81 -8.69 10.78
CA PHE A 124 0.12 -9.31 9.64
C PHE A 124 -1.37 -9.52 9.94
N SER A 125 -1.69 -10.00 11.14
CA SER A 125 -3.07 -10.20 11.57
C SER A 125 -3.84 -8.87 11.66
N LEU A 126 -3.20 -7.82 12.17
CA LEU A 126 -3.76 -6.45 12.15
C LEU A 126 -4.02 -5.98 10.72
N LEU A 127 -3.03 -6.11 9.84
CA LEU A 127 -3.09 -5.62 8.47
C LEU A 127 -4.14 -6.36 7.63
N GLN A 128 -4.39 -7.66 7.86
CA GLN A 128 -5.49 -8.36 7.20
C GLN A 128 -6.84 -7.66 7.41
N VAL A 129 -7.09 -7.12 8.60
CA VAL A 129 -8.32 -6.37 8.88
C VAL A 129 -8.29 -5.00 8.21
N GLU A 130 -7.17 -4.28 8.37
CA GLU A 130 -7.05 -2.90 7.89
C GLU A 130 -7.02 -2.79 6.36
N VAL A 131 -6.40 -3.72 5.65
CA VAL A 131 -6.40 -3.68 4.18
C VAL A 131 -7.78 -4.00 3.59
N LEU A 132 -8.58 -4.84 4.26
CA LEU A 132 -9.97 -5.06 3.88
C LEU A 132 -10.80 -3.80 4.10
N ARG A 133 -10.66 -3.14 5.26
CA ARG A 133 -11.30 -1.84 5.52
C ARG A 133 -10.91 -0.83 4.44
N MET A 134 -9.61 -0.74 4.14
CA MET A 134 -9.09 0.22 3.18
C MET A 134 -9.71 0.02 1.79
N VAL A 135 -9.80 -1.21 1.26
CA VAL A 135 -10.44 -1.44 -0.05
C VAL A 135 -11.95 -1.19 -0.03
N CYS A 136 -12.63 -1.35 1.11
CA CYS A 136 -14.04 -0.98 1.24
C CYS A 136 -14.25 0.55 1.18
N GLU A 137 -13.26 1.34 1.58
CA GLU A 137 -13.30 2.82 1.56
C GLU A 137 -13.05 3.44 0.18
N ARG A 138 -12.95 2.63 -0.88
CA ARG A 138 -12.73 3.07 -2.27
C ARG A 138 -11.49 3.99 -2.41
N PRO A 139 -10.28 3.46 -2.15
CA PRO A 139 -9.06 4.25 -2.21
C PRO A 139 -8.77 4.71 -3.64
N GLU A 140 -8.05 5.82 -3.77
CA GLU A 140 -7.56 6.30 -5.06
C GLU A 140 -6.59 5.30 -5.72
N PRO A 141 -6.44 5.32 -7.05
CA PRO A 141 -5.61 4.37 -7.79
C PRO A 141 -4.17 4.29 -7.27
N GLN A 142 -3.58 5.44 -6.92
CA GLN A 142 -2.21 5.52 -6.44
C GLN A 142 -2.02 4.81 -5.09
N LEU A 143 -2.92 5.02 -4.13
CA LEU A 143 -2.89 4.34 -2.83
C LEU A 143 -3.13 2.85 -2.99
N CYS A 144 -4.07 2.46 -3.85
CA CYS A 144 -4.35 1.05 -4.13
C CYS A 144 -3.16 0.35 -4.80
N ALA A 145 -2.39 1.05 -5.65
CA ALA A 145 -1.16 0.53 -6.23
C ALA A 145 -0.06 0.32 -5.16
N ARG A 146 0.08 1.23 -4.18
CA ARG A 146 1.00 1.04 -3.04
C ARG A 146 0.60 -0.13 -2.16
N LEU A 147 -0.70 -0.27 -1.91
CA LEU A 147 -1.26 -1.44 -1.23
C LEU A 147 -0.91 -2.72 -1.99
N SER A 148 -0.98 -2.68 -3.32
CA SER A 148 -0.66 -3.83 -4.17
C SER A 148 0.82 -4.23 -4.09
N ASP A 149 1.72 -3.25 -4.06
CA ASP A 149 3.15 -3.50 -3.83
C ASP A 149 3.38 -4.17 -2.45
N LEU A 150 2.76 -3.65 -1.39
CA LEU A 150 2.85 -4.22 -0.03
C LEU A 150 2.33 -5.66 0.02
N LEU A 151 1.13 -5.91 -0.51
CA LEU A 151 0.49 -7.23 -0.45
C LEU A 151 1.18 -8.27 -1.34
N THR A 152 1.91 -7.82 -2.36
CA THR A 152 2.75 -8.71 -3.19
C THR A 152 3.98 -9.17 -2.41
N ASP A 153 4.64 -8.26 -1.69
CA ASP A 153 5.81 -8.60 -0.86
C ASP A 153 5.40 -9.37 0.42
N PHE A 154 4.23 -9.06 0.98
CA PHE A 154 3.71 -9.62 2.23
C PHE A 154 2.32 -10.22 2.07
N VAL A 155 2.24 -11.37 1.39
CA VAL A 155 0.97 -12.11 1.16
C VAL A 155 0.26 -12.53 2.45
N GLN A 156 0.96 -12.54 3.59
CA GLN A 156 0.41 -12.77 4.92
C GLN A 156 -0.58 -11.68 5.34
N CYS A 157 -0.47 -10.47 4.77
CA CYS A 157 -1.40 -9.36 5.01
C CYS A 157 -2.71 -9.49 4.22
N ILE A 158 -2.80 -10.38 3.23
CA ILE A 158 -4.04 -10.58 2.45
C ILE A 158 -5.07 -11.32 3.31
N PRO A 159 -6.33 -10.84 3.41
CA PRO A 159 -7.41 -11.51 4.13
C PRO A 159 -7.56 -12.97 3.72
N LYS A 160 -7.83 -13.87 4.68
CA LYS A 160 -7.85 -15.33 4.48
C LYS A 160 -9.26 -15.93 4.52
N GLY A 161 -9.40 -17.12 3.95
CA GLY A 161 -10.66 -17.88 3.96
C GLY A 161 -11.79 -17.11 3.27
N LYS A 162 -12.99 -17.09 3.84
CA LYS A 162 -14.14 -16.37 3.24
C LYS A 162 -13.88 -14.87 3.00
N LEU A 163 -12.98 -14.26 3.79
CA LEU A 163 -12.65 -12.84 3.63
C LEU A 163 -11.79 -12.56 2.40
N SER A 164 -11.10 -13.54 1.82
CA SER A 164 -10.35 -13.37 0.57
C SER A 164 -11.30 -13.08 -0.60
N ILE A 165 -12.45 -13.77 -0.64
CA ILE A 165 -13.52 -13.54 -1.61
C ILE A 165 -14.08 -12.13 -1.45
N THR A 166 -14.44 -11.75 -0.22
CA THR A 166 -14.93 -10.40 0.08
C THR A 166 -13.90 -9.34 -0.32
N PHE A 167 -12.63 -9.55 0.00
CA PHE A 167 -11.55 -8.65 -0.38
C PHE A 167 -11.48 -8.46 -1.90
N CYS A 168 -11.50 -9.55 -2.66
CA CYS A 168 -11.45 -9.49 -4.12
C CYS A 168 -12.66 -8.76 -4.71
N GLN A 169 -13.87 -9.04 -4.21
CA GLN A 169 -15.08 -8.33 -4.64
C GLN A 169 -15.00 -6.83 -4.33
N GLN A 170 -14.55 -6.46 -3.14
CA GLN A 170 -14.37 -5.06 -2.78
C GLN A 170 -13.29 -4.38 -3.63
N LEU A 171 -12.22 -5.09 -3.97
CA LEU A 171 -11.18 -4.59 -4.85
C LEU A 171 -11.70 -4.36 -6.28
N VAL A 172 -12.52 -5.26 -6.83
CA VAL A 172 -13.19 -5.07 -8.13
C VAL A 172 -14.08 -3.83 -8.10
N ARG A 173 -14.92 -3.68 -7.08
CA ARG A 173 -15.77 -2.47 -6.92
C ARG A 173 -14.94 -1.20 -6.84
N THR A 174 -13.81 -1.24 -6.14
CA THR A 174 -12.87 -0.12 -6.04
C THR A 174 -12.26 0.22 -7.39
N ILE A 175 -11.83 -0.76 -8.19
CA ILE A 175 -11.35 -0.54 -9.56
C ILE A 175 -12.45 0.10 -10.42
N GLY A 176 -13.70 -0.32 -10.23
CA GLY A 176 -14.86 0.30 -10.88
C GLY A 176 -15.07 1.78 -10.56
N HIS A 177 -14.46 2.32 -9.50
CA HIS A 177 -14.50 3.75 -9.16
C HIS A 177 -13.24 4.52 -9.57
N PHE A 178 -12.24 3.85 -10.14
CA PHE A 178 -11.00 4.53 -10.53
C PHE A 178 -11.23 5.54 -11.64
N GLN A 179 -10.68 6.73 -11.45
CA GLN A 179 -10.73 7.81 -12.43
C GLN A 179 -9.42 8.57 -12.43
N CYS A 180 -9.10 9.19 -13.56
CA CYS A 180 -8.01 10.13 -13.69
C CYS A 180 -8.59 11.44 -14.22
N VAL A 181 -8.70 12.44 -13.35
CA VAL A 181 -9.26 13.76 -13.73
C VAL A 181 -8.26 14.56 -14.58
N SER A 182 -6.98 14.22 -14.47
CA SER A 182 -5.93 14.88 -15.23
C SER A 182 -5.96 14.51 -16.69
N THR A 183 -5.68 15.50 -17.53
CA THR A 183 -5.49 15.32 -18.97
C THR A 183 -4.01 15.31 -19.36
N GLN A 184 -3.09 15.42 -18.38
CA GLN A 184 -1.66 15.38 -18.65
C GLN A 184 -1.21 13.96 -18.97
N GLU A 185 -0.50 13.80 -20.09
CA GLU A 185 -0.04 12.49 -20.56
C GLU A 185 0.78 11.73 -19.50
N ARG A 186 1.65 12.44 -18.76
CA ARG A 186 2.43 11.83 -17.68
C ARG A 186 1.54 11.18 -16.62
N GLU A 187 0.54 11.92 -16.15
CA GLU A 187 -0.38 11.47 -15.10
C GLU A 187 -1.28 10.34 -15.60
N LEU A 188 -1.70 10.37 -16.87
CA LEU A 188 -2.43 9.26 -17.51
C LEU A 188 -1.59 7.98 -17.59
N ARG A 189 -0.29 8.08 -17.93
CA ARG A 189 0.62 6.92 -17.91
C ARG A 189 0.83 6.37 -16.50
N GLU A 190 0.97 7.25 -15.52
CA GLU A 190 1.08 6.88 -14.11
C GLU A 190 -0.20 6.17 -13.63
N TYR A 191 -1.37 6.68 -13.98
CA TYR A 191 -2.67 6.05 -13.72
C TYR A 191 -2.75 4.64 -14.31
N VAL A 192 -2.44 4.45 -15.59
CA VAL A 192 -2.46 3.11 -16.23
C VAL A 192 -1.50 2.14 -15.54
N SER A 193 -0.31 2.62 -15.15
CA SER A 193 0.65 1.81 -14.40
C SER A 193 0.11 1.40 -13.02
N GLN A 194 -0.54 2.33 -12.31
CA GLN A 194 -1.18 2.07 -11.01
C GLN A 194 -2.29 1.02 -11.13
N VAL A 195 -3.21 1.19 -12.09
CA VAL A 195 -4.30 0.22 -12.34
C VAL A 195 -3.75 -1.16 -12.69
N THR A 196 -2.67 -1.21 -13.48
CA THR A 196 -2.03 -2.47 -13.87
C THR A 196 -1.45 -3.20 -12.66
N LYS A 197 -0.83 -2.50 -11.70
CA LYS A 197 -0.36 -3.11 -10.44
C LYS A 197 -1.50 -3.73 -9.64
N VAL A 198 -2.62 -3.03 -9.50
CA VAL A 198 -3.80 -3.51 -8.79
C VAL A 198 -4.39 -4.75 -9.47
N SER A 199 -4.50 -4.72 -10.81
CA SER A 199 -4.93 -5.85 -11.63
C SER A 199 -4.03 -7.08 -11.41
N ASN A 200 -2.71 -6.88 -11.44
CA ASN A 200 -1.73 -7.96 -11.26
C ASN A 200 -1.83 -8.60 -9.87
N LEU A 201 -2.04 -7.81 -8.81
CA LEU A 201 -2.29 -8.35 -7.48
C LEU A 201 -3.51 -9.27 -7.51
N LEU A 202 -4.63 -8.80 -8.05
CA LEU A 202 -5.88 -9.57 -8.09
C LEU A 202 -5.73 -10.87 -8.88
N GLN A 203 -5.05 -10.82 -10.03
CA GLN A 203 -4.73 -12.01 -10.82
C GLN A 203 -3.82 -13.00 -10.06
N ASN A 204 -2.86 -12.51 -9.29
CA ASN A 204 -2.02 -13.35 -8.45
C ASN A 204 -2.82 -14.01 -7.32
N ILE A 205 -3.79 -13.30 -6.73
CA ILE A 205 -4.73 -13.87 -5.77
C ILE A 205 -5.58 -14.95 -6.42
N TRP A 206 -6.11 -14.74 -7.63
CA TRP A 206 -6.87 -15.77 -8.35
C TRP A 206 -6.05 -17.03 -8.63
N LYS A 207 -4.75 -16.88 -8.92
CA LYS A 207 -3.85 -18.03 -9.11
C LYS A 207 -3.59 -18.77 -7.79
N ALA A 208 -3.38 -18.05 -6.69
CA ALA A 208 -3.10 -18.64 -5.39
C ALA A 208 -4.35 -19.26 -4.74
N GLU A 209 -5.52 -18.65 -4.95
CA GLU A 209 -6.80 -19.08 -4.40
C GLU A 209 -7.90 -19.06 -5.49
N PRO A 210 -7.98 -20.12 -6.33
CA PRO A 210 -8.88 -20.16 -7.48
C PRO A 210 -10.37 -19.94 -7.16
N ALA A 211 -10.79 -20.21 -5.92
CA ALA A 211 -12.16 -19.95 -5.45
C ALA A 211 -12.56 -18.46 -5.49
N THR A 212 -11.58 -17.55 -5.54
CA THR A 212 -11.82 -16.09 -5.61
C THR A 212 -12.11 -15.61 -7.03
N LEU A 213 -11.73 -16.37 -8.07
CA LEU A 213 -11.85 -15.95 -9.47
C LEU A 213 -13.32 -15.71 -9.88
N LEU A 214 -14.16 -16.74 -9.76
CA LEU A 214 -15.55 -16.65 -10.22
C LEU A 214 -16.34 -15.53 -9.52
N PRO A 215 -16.31 -15.39 -8.17
CA PRO A 215 -16.98 -14.28 -7.50
C PRO A 215 -16.45 -12.90 -7.90
N SER A 216 -15.15 -12.77 -8.20
CA SER A 216 -14.58 -11.51 -8.68
C SER A 216 -15.10 -11.15 -10.06
N LEU A 217 -15.19 -12.13 -10.97
CA LEU A 217 -15.73 -11.90 -12.30
C LEU A 217 -17.23 -11.59 -12.26
N GLN A 218 -18.01 -12.28 -11.42
CA GLN A 218 -19.40 -11.93 -11.19
C GLN A 218 -19.57 -10.47 -10.74
N GLU A 219 -18.65 -9.95 -9.93
CA GLU A 219 -18.65 -8.54 -9.52
C GLU A 219 -18.31 -7.58 -10.66
N VAL A 220 -17.37 -7.95 -11.56
CA VAL A 220 -17.11 -7.18 -12.80
C VAL A 220 -18.39 -7.09 -13.62
N PHE A 221 -19.06 -8.22 -13.81
CA PHE A 221 -20.30 -8.31 -14.58
C PHE A 221 -21.40 -7.46 -13.95
N ALA A 222 -21.63 -7.59 -12.64
CA ALA A 222 -22.61 -6.79 -11.92
C ALA A 222 -22.35 -5.29 -12.06
N SER A 223 -21.07 -4.88 -12.07
CA SER A 223 -20.68 -3.47 -12.23
C SER A 223 -21.02 -2.95 -13.64
N ILE A 224 -20.68 -3.69 -14.70
CA ILE A 224 -20.92 -3.26 -16.09
C ILE A 224 -22.37 -3.43 -16.55
N SER A 225 -23.14 -4.31 -15.92
CA SER A 225 -24.56 -4.49 -16.18
C SER A 225 -25.45 -3.62 -15.30
N SER A 226 -24.87 -2.75 -14.47
CA SER A 226 -25.61 -1.84 -13.61
C SER A 226 -26.47 -0.90 -14.44
N THR A 227 -27.71 -0.71 -14.01
CA THR A 227 -28.69 0.19 -14.66
C THR A 227 -28.87 1.49 -13.86
N ASP A 228 -28.05 1.66 -12.82
CA ASP A 228 -28.05 2.85 -11.98
C ASP A 228 -27.44 4.03 -12.74
N ALA A 229 -28.30 4.96 -13.17
CA ALA A 229 -27.90 6.16 -13.90
C ALA A 229 -26.98 7.11 -13.10
N SER A 230 -26.85 6.91 -11.79
CA SER A 230 -25.96 7.73 -10.94
C SER A 230 -24.52 7.22 -10.88
N PHE A 231 -24.25 6.02 -11.42
CA PHE A 231 -22.94 5.39 -11.35
C PHE A 231 -22.50 4.85 -12.72
N GLU A 232 -21.41 5.39 -13.25
CA GLU A 232 -20.74 4.88 -14.44
C GLU A 232 -19.49 4.09 -14.03
N PRO A 233 -19.41 2.78 -14.32
CA PRO A 233 -18.25 1.98 -13.96
C PRO A 233 -17.03 2.37 -14.79
N SER A 234 -15.88 2.49 -14.13
CA SER A 234 -14.62 2.80 -14.79
C SER A 234 -14.20 1.74 -15.81
N VAL A 235 -13.74 2.21 -16.97
CA VAL A 235 -13.08 1.37 -17.99
C VAL A 235 -11.80 0.70 -17.46
N ALA A 236 -11.28 1.10 -16.30
CA ALA A 236 -10.20 0.41 -15.61
C ALA A 236 -10.51 -1.08 -15.37
N LEU A 237 -11.78 -1.48 -15.25
CA LEU A 237 -12.19 -2.87 -15.16
C LEU A 237 -11.70 -3.72 -16.35
N ALA A 238 -11.44 -3.11 -17.51
CA ALA A 238 -10.87 -3.80 -18.67
C ALA A 238 -9.47 -4.38 -18.40
N SER A 239 -8.73 -3.86 -17.41
CA SER A 239 -7.42 -4.40 -17.04
C SER A 239 -7.51 -5.83 -16.47
N LEU A 240 -8.67 -6.21 -15.94
CA LEU A 240 -8.89 -7.51 -15.29
C LEU A 240 -9.17 -8.64 -16.29
N VAL A 241 -9.71 -8.31 -17.47
CA VAL A 241 -10.26 -9.31 -18.40
C VAL A 241 -9.28 -9.79 -19.48
N GLN A 242 -8.09 -9.19 -19.57
CA GLN A 242 -7.13 -9.48 -20.64
C GLN A 242 -6.54 -10.90 -20.61
N HIS A 243 -6.60 -11.58 -19.46
CA HIS A 243 -5.98 -12.91 -19.27
C HIS A 243 -6.95 -13.96 -18.70
N ILE A 244 -8.26 -13.75 -18.85
CA ILE A 244 -9.26 -14.71 -18.40
C ILE A 244 -9.34 -15.88 -19.40
N PRO A 245 -9.34 -17.15 -18.94
CA PRO A 245 -9.57 -18.29 -19.82
C PRO A 245 -10.90 -18.20 -20.57
N LEU A 246 -10.90 -18.49 -21.88
CA LEU A 246 -12.09 -18.41 -22.74
C LEU A 246 -13.29 -19.21 -22.22
N GLN A 247 -13.05 -20.35 -21.57
CA GLN A 247 -14.11 -21.15 -20.96
C GLN A 247 -14.86 -20.39 -19.87
N MET A 248 -14.15 -19.60 -19.05
CA MET A 248 -14.77 -18.80 -17.99
C MET A 248 -15.58 -17.65 -18.56
N ILE A 249 -15.07 -17.00 -19.61
CA ILE A 249 -15.81 -15.97 -20.37
C ILE A 249 -17.12 -16.56 -20.91
N THR A 250 -17.06 -17.79 -21.46
CA THR A 250 -18.24 -18.47 -22.02
C THR A 250 -19.29 -18.77 -20.96
N VAL A 251 -18.88 -19.24 -19.77
CA VAL A 251 -19.78 -19.51 -18.64
C VAL A 251 -20.48 -18.22 -18.19
N LEU A 252 -19.73 -17.12 -18.07
CA LEU A 252 -20.27 -15.83 -17.64
C LEU A 252 -21.24 -15.23 -18.67
N ILE A 253 -20.88 -15.23 -19.96
CA ILE A 253 -21.77 -14.75 -21.04
C ILE A 253 -23.03 -15.60 -21.11
N ARG A 254 -22.91 -16.93 -21.00
CA ARG A 254 -24.08 -17.82 -21.00
C ARG A 254 -24.99 -17.52 -19.81
N SER A 255 -24.42 -17.36 -18.62
CA SER A 255 -25.21 -17.01 -17.43
C SER A 255 -25.99 -15.71 -17.65
N LEU A 256 -25.35 -14.66 -18.17
CA LEU A 256 -26.01 -13.37 -18.41
C LEU A 256 -27.15 -13.46 -19.42
N THR A 257 -26.93 -14.15 -20.54
CA THR A 257 -27.88 -14.21 -21.65
C THR A 257 -29.02 -15.21 -21.46
N THR A 258 -28.90 -16.11 -20.47
CA THR A 258 -29.89 -17.17 -20.22
C THR A 258 -30.53 -17.11 -18.84
N ASP A 259 -30.04 -16.25 -17.93
CA ASP A 259 -30.65 -16.06 -16.61
C ASP A 259 -31.97 -15.28 -16.76
N PRO A 260 -33.12 -15.89 -16.41
CA PRO A 260 -34.43 -15.27 -16.55
C PRO A 260 -34.63 -14.04 -15.64
N ASN A 261 -33.73 -13.78 -14.70
CA ASN A 261 -33.77 -12.62 -13.81
C ASN A 261 -33.03 -11.40 -14.39
N VAL A 262 -32.26 -11.57 -15.46
CA VAL A 262 -31.59 -10.48 -16.17
C VAL A 262 -32.63 -9.78 -17.05
N LYS A 263 -32.80 -8.47 -16.86
CA LYS A 263 -33.77 -7.67 -17.60
C LYS A 263 -33.10 -6.99 -18.78
N ASP A 264 -33.76 -7.00 -19.92
CA ASP A 264 -33.45 -6.08 -21.02
C ASP A 264 -33.87 -4.66 -20.57
N ASN A 265 -32.96 -3.70 -20.71
CA ASN A 265 -33.30 -2.29 -20.49
C ASN A 265 -33.91 -1.75 -21.79
N ASP A 266 -35.19 -1.36 -21.72
CA ASP A 266 -35.90 -0.62 -22.78
C ASP A 266 -35.39 0.83 -22.91
#